data_AF-A0A7M3MXC1-F1
#
_entry.id   AF-A0A7M3MXC1-F1
#
_cell.length_a   1.000
_cell.length_b   1.000
_cell.length_c   1.000
_cell.angle_alpha   90.00
_cell.angle_beta   90.00
_cell.angle_gamma   90.00
#
_symmetry.space_group_name_H-M   'P 1'
#
loop_
_entity.id
_entity.type
_entity.pdbx_description
1 polymer ?
#
loop_
_entity_poly.entity_id
_entity_poly.type
_entity_poly.pdbx_seq_one_letter_code
_entity_poly.pdbx_strand_id
1 'polypeptide(L)'
;MRMSNDPRALRLYNNGRNLHIIGMGIAIQGSFMFGHDLGTRLGGGGEGDNAMLITSGSLILIGLILANSSENNIKNALNLYNSRVPAEKESLELSFGFTQSGVGFTLGF
;
A
#
# COMPACT_ATOMS: atom_id res chain seq x y z
N MET A 1 10.54 14.60 -3.78
CA MET A 1 9.68 13.95 -2.76
C MET A 1 10.22 14.34 -1.39
N ARG A 2 9.50 15.13 -0.58
CA ARG A 2 10.02 15.74 0.68
C ARG A 2 10.51 14.74 1.75
N MET A 3 10.17 13.46 1.61
CA MET A 3 10.68 12.34 2.42
C MET A 3 12.19 12.08 2.28
N SER A 4 12.87 12.61 1.26
CA SER A 4 14.32 12.45 1.08
C SER A 4 15.16 13.11 2.17
N ASN A 5 14.57 14.02 2.94
CA ASN A 5 15.27 14.76 4.00
C ASN A 5 15.34 13.98 5.32
N ASP A 6 14.64 12.83 5.43
CA ASP A 6 14.75 11.93 6.58
C ASP A 6 15.29 10.57 6.16
N PRO A 7 16.57 10.26 6.46
CA PRO A 7 17.20 9.00 6.08
C PRO A 7 16.50 7.76 6.66
N ARG A 8 15.85 7.88 7.83
CA ARG A 8 15.17 6.78 8.51
C ARG A 8 13.80 6.52 7.87
N ALA A 9 13.03 7.58 7.59
CA ALA A 9 11.76 7.47 6.88
C ALA A 9 11.98 6.91 5.46
N LEU A 10 12.99 7.41 4.76
CA LEU A 10 13.34 6.95 3.41
C LEU A 10 13.74 5.47 3.38
N ARG A 11 14.50 5.01 4.37
CA ARG A 11 14.88 3.59 4.49
C ARG A 11 13.68 2.69 4.74
N LEU A 12 12.77 3.07 5.64
CA LEU A 12 11.54 2.31 5.90
C LEU A 12 10.63 2.25 4.67
N TYR A 13 10.49 3.37 3.97
CA TYR A 13 9.73 3.43 2.71
C TYR A 13 10.34 2.53 1.63
N ASN A 14 11.66 2.61 1.41
CA ASN A 14 12.35 1.77 0.42
C ASN A 14 12.26 0.29 0.75
N ASN A 15 12.38 -0.08 2.04
CA ASN A 15 12.18 -1.45 2.49
C ASN A 15 10.75 -1.92 2.20
N GLY A 16 9.74 -1.12 2.58
CA GLY A 16 8.34 -1.41 2.27
C GLY A 16 8.10 -1.58 0.77
N ARG A 17 8.62 -0.67 -0.06
CA ARG A 17 8.49 -0.75 -1.53
C ARG A 17 9.14 -2.01 -2.09
N ASN A 18 10.34 -2.37 -1.64
CA ASN A 18 11.02 -3.57 -2.10
C ASN A 18 10.26 -4.84 -1.71
N LEU A 19 9.75 -4.92 -0.46
CA LEU A 19 8.89 -6.02 -0.04
C LEU A 19 7.62 -6.11 -0.89
N HIS A 20 7.03 -4.96 -1.26
CA HIS A 20 5.86 -4.93 -2.13
C HIS A 20 6.16 -5.53 -3.50
N ILE A 21 7.25 -5.08 -4.15
CA ILE A 21 7.64 -5.52 -5.49
C ILE A 21 7.94 -7.02 -5.50
N ILE A 22 8.70 -7.51 -4.52
CA ILE A 22 9.02 -8.93 -4.39
C ILE A 22 7.75 -9.74 -4.13
N GLY A 23 6.91 -9.29 -3.19
CA GLY A 23 5.65 -9.95 -2.86
C GLY A 23 4.70 -10.04 -4.05
N MET A 24 4.55 -8.95 -4.81
CA MET A 24 3.75 -8.92 -6.05
C MET A 24 4.31 -9.87 -7.10
N GLY A 25 5.62 -9.86 -7.33
CA GLY A 25 6.25 -10.75 -8.30
C GLY A 25 5.96 -12.22 -8.01
N ILE A 26 6.10 -12.62 -6.75
CA ILE A 26 5.80 -13.98 -6.29
C ILE A 26 4.29 -14.27 -6.41
N ALA A 27 3.43 -13.36 -5.98
CA ALA A 27 1.99 -13.55 -6.01
C ALA A 27 1.44 -13.69 -7.44
N ILE A 28 1.95 -12.90 -8.40
CA ILE A 28 1.53 -12.96 -9.81
C ILE A 28 1.89 -14.32 -10.41
N GLN A 29 3.13 -14.79 -10.21
CA GLN A 29 3.55 -16.10 -10.70
C GLN A 29 2.75 -17.23 -10.06
N GLY A 30 2.56 -17.18 -8.74
CA GLY A 30 1.74 -18.14 -8.01
C GLY A 30 0.29 -18.15 -8.50
N SER A 31 -0.32 -16.97 -8.69
CA SER A 31 -1.71 -16.84 -9.15
C SER A 31 -1.90 -17.37 -10.57
N PHE A 32 -0.94 -17.13 -11.46
CA PHE A 32 -0.97 -17.67 -12.82
C PHE A 32 -0.92 -19.20 -12.82
N MET A 33 0.04 -19.79 -12.10
CA MET A 33 0.18 -21.24 -11.99
C MET A 33 -1.05 -21.89 -11.33
N PHE A 34 -1.55 -21.28 -10.26
CA PHE A 34 -2.74 -21.74 -9.55
C PHE A 34 -3.97 -21.68 -10.46
N GLY A 35 -4.18 -20.56 -11.14
CA GLY A 35 -5.29 -20.37 -12.07
C GLY A 35 -5.24 -21.32 -13.26
N HIS A 36 -4.05 -21.60 -13.80
CA HIS A 36 -3.88 -22.56 -14.89
C HIS A 36 -4.22 -23.99 -14.46
N ASP A 37 -3.67 -24.47 -13.33
CA ASP A 37 -3.96 -25.83 -12.83
C ASP A 37 -5.45 -25.98 -12.47
N LEU A 38 -6.02 -24.98 -11.77
CA LEU A 38 -7.44 -24.96 -11.42
C LEU A 38 -8.34 -24.93 -12.66
N GLY A 39 -7.99 -24.11 -13.66
CA GLY A 39 -8.72 -24.03 -14.93
C GLY A 39 -8.69 -25.34 -15.72
N THR A 40 -7.54 -26.04 -15.72
CA THR A 40 -7.41 -27.34 -16.39
C THR A 40 -8.29 -28.40 -15.73
N ARG A 41 -8.34 -28.44 -14.39
CA ARG A 41 -9.20 -29.34 -13.63
C ARG A 41 -10.68 -29.08 -13.87
N LEU A 42 -11.10 -27.82 -13.80
CA LEU A 42 -12.50 -27.42 -13.96
C LEU A 42 -12.96 -27.53 -15.42
N GLY A 43 -12.05 -27.34 -16.38
CA GLY A 43 -12.32 -27.43 -17.82
C GLY A 43 -12.41 -28.85 -18.37
N GLY A 44 -12.32 -29.89 -17.53
CA GLY A 44 -12.42 -31.28 -17.94
C GLY A 44 -11.11 -31.89 -18.48
N GLY A 45 -9.97 -31.23 -18.25
CA GLY A 45 -8.66 -31.62 -18.79
C GLY A 45 -7.92 -32.74 -18.03
N GLY A 46 -8.47 -33.28 -16.94
CA GLY A 46 -7.90 -34.41 -16.19
C GLY A 46 -7.66 -34.13 -14.70
N GLU A 47 -7.04 -35.09 -14.01
CA GLU A 47 -6.57 -34.94 -12.62
C GLU A 47 -5.36 -33.98 -12.59
N GLY A 48 -5.59 -32.72 -12.20
CA GLY A 48 -4.53 -31.74 -12.06
C GLY A 48 -3.53 -32.08 -10.95
N ASP A 49 -2.38 -31.41 -10.94
CA ASP A 49 -1.29 -31.73 -10.02
C ASP A 49 -1.53 -31.08 -8.65
N ASN A 50 -1.86 -31.89 -7.65
CA ASN A 50 -2.11 -31.43 -6.28
C ASN A 50 -0.89 -30.75 -5.66
N ALA A 51 0.33 -31.19 -6.00
CA ALA A 51 1.55 -30.53 -5.53
C ALA A 51 1.66 -29.14 -6.16
N MET A 52 1.42 -29.01 -7.46
CA MET A 52 1.44 -27.72 -8.16
C MET A 52 0.39 -26.74 -7.60
N LEU A 53 -0.81 -27.22 -7.27
CA LEU A 53 -1.87 -26.39 -6.67
C LEU A 53 -1.50 -25.92 -5.25
N ILE A 54 -0.91 -26.79 -4.43
CA ILE A 54 -0.45 -26.43 -3.09
C ILE A 54 0.73 -25.44 -3.15
N THR A 55 1.71 -25.70 -4.02
CA THR A 55 2.88 -24.83 -4.15
C THR A 55 2.49 -23.45 -4.67
N SER A 56 1.67 -23.39 -5.74
CA SER A 56 1.20 -22.12 -6.30
C SER A 56 0.33 -21.35 -5.30
N GLY A 57 -0.58 -22.02 -4.58
CA GLY A 57 -1.35 -21.42 -3.49
C GLY A 57 -0.47 -20.86 -2.37
N SER A 58 0.60 -21.58 -2.01
CA SER A 58 1.56 -21.13 -0.99
C SER A 58 2.32 -19.87 -1.44
N LEU A 59 2.70 -19.77 -2.72
CA LEU A 59 3.33 -18.57 -3.28
C LEU A 59 2.41 -17.35 -3.20
N ILE A 60 1.13 -17.52 -3.52
CA ILE A 60 0.13 -16.44 -3.38
C ILE A 60 0.05 -16.00 -1.91
N LEU A 61 -0.01 -16.94 -0.98
CA LEU A 61 -0.09 -16.66 0.46
C LEU A 61 1.15 -15.88 0.95
N ILE A 62 2.35 -16.30 0.54
CA ILE A 62 3.60 -15.61 0.84
C ILE A 62 3.56 -14.18 0.30
N GLY A 63 3.14 -14.00 -0.95
CA GLY A 63 3.01 -12.68 -1.56
C GLY A 63 2.06 -11.76 -0.79
N LEU A 64 0.93 -12.27 -0.31
CA LEU A 64 -0.01 -11.52 0.53
C LEU A 64 0.59 -11.10 1.88
N ILE A 65 1.35 -12.00 2.53
CA ILE A 65 2.05 -11.69 3.79
C ILE A 65 3.07 -10.56 3.57
N LEU A 66 3.83 -10.64 2.47
CA LEU A 66 4.80 -9.60 2.10
C LEU A 66 4.11 -8.26 1.80
N ALA A 67 2.95 -8.28 1.15
CA ALA A 67 2.16 -7.07 0.89
C ALA A 67 1.67 -6.40 2.19
N ASN A 68 1.15 -7.17 3.15
CA ASN A 68 0.73 -6.65 4.45
C ASN A 68 1.93 -6.08 5.25
N SER A 69 3.07 -6.78 5.23
CA SER A 69 4.30 -6.30 5.85
C SER A 69 4.82 -5.01 5.19
N SER A 70 4.72 -4.92 3.86
CA SER A 70 5.06 -3.71 3.11
C SER A 70 4.19 -2.52 3.53
N GLU A 71 2.87 -2.71 3.63
CA GLU A 71 1.94 -1.66 4.03
C GLU A 71 2.28 -1.12 5.43
N ASN A 72 2.61 -2.00 6.37
CA ASN A 72 3.05 -1.61 7.71
C ASN A 72 4.35 -0.78 7.68
N ASN A 73 5.33 -1.16 6.85
CA ASN A 73 6.56 -0.40 6.68
C ASN A 73 6.31 1.00 6.08
N ILE A 74 5.41 1.10 5.10
CA ILE A 74 5.03 2.37 4.46
C ILE A 74 4.28 3.27 5.46
N LYS A 75 3.31 2.72 6.21
CA LYS A 75 2.59 3.45 7.28
C LYS A 75 3.55 3.97 8.35
N ASN A 76 4.50 3.15 8.79
CA ASN A 76 5.52 3.57 9.75
C ASN A 76 6.43 4.68 9.19
N ALA A 77 6.81 4.60 7.92
CA ALA A 77 7.58 5.67 7.26
C ALA A 77 6.79 6.99 7.21
N LEU A 78 5.49 6.93 6.90
CA LEU A 78 4.60 8.09 6.89
C LEU A 78 4.43 8.69 8.30
N ASN A 79 4.19 7.86 9.31
CA ASN A 79 4.08 8.32 10.70
C ASN A 79 5.38 8.96 11.21
N LEU A 80 6.54 8.41 10.83
CA LEU A 80 7.84 8.96 11.22
C LEU A 80 8.12 10.30 10.52
N TYR A 81 7.70 10.44 9.26
CA TYR A 81 7.75 11.72 8.54
C TYR A 81 6.80 12.76 9.16
N ASN A 82 5.53 12.39 9.36
CA ASN A 82 4.49 13.28 9.88
C ASN A 82 4.74 13.70 11.33
N SER A 83 5.39 12.88 12.16
CA SER A 83 5.76 13.26 13.53
C SER A 83 6.90 14.30 13.60
N ARG A 84 7.61 14.53 12.48
CA ARG A 84 8.72 15.48 12.37
C ARG A 84 8.37 16.76 11.62
N VAL A 85 7.24 16.76 10.91
CA VAL A 85 6.60 18.01 10.49
C VAL A 85 5.98 18.57 11.77
N PRO A 86 6.51 19.64 12.39
CA PRO A 86 5.76 20.31 13.44
C PRO A 86 4.37 20.57 12.87
N ALA A 87 3.33 20.33 13.65
CA ALA A 87 2.01 20.76 13.26
C ALA A 87 2.07 22.29 13.11
N GLU A 88 2.48 22.79 11.96
CA GLU A 88 2.00 24.03 11.39
C GLU A 88 0.51 23.78 11.19
N LYS A 89 -0.21 23.82 12.32
CA LYS A 89 -1.54 24.36 12.36
C LYS A 89 -1.38 25.82 11.94
N GLU A 90 -1.14 26.06 10.67
CA GLU A 90 -1.87 27.15 10.03
C GLU A 90 -3.31 26.65 10.06
N SER A 91 -3.98 26.87 11.20
CA SER A 91 -5.40 26.68 11.29
C SER A 91 -6.00 27.72 10.38
N LEU A 92 -6.18 27.32 9.11
CA LEU A 92 -7.02 28.01 8.15
C LEU A 92 -8.39 28.15 8.80
N GLU A 93 -8.62 29.28 9.46
CA GLU A 93 -9.85 29.56 10.16
C GLU A 93 -10.84 30.05 9.11
N LEU A 94 -11.54 29.09 8.51
CA LEU A 94 -12.59 29.36 7.55
C LEU A 94 -13.84 29.75 8.34
N SER A 95 -14.07 31.05 8.47
CA SER A 95 -15.27 31.58 9.11
C SER A 95 -16.30 31.97 8.05
N PHE A 96 -17.56 31.59 8.29
CA PHE A 96 -18.70 32.00 7.48
C PHE A 96 -19.41 33.14 8.19
N GLY A 97 -19.59 34.28 7.50
CA GLY A 97 -20.16 35.46 8.14
C GLY A 97 -20.66 36.51 7.17
N PHE A 98 -21.19 37.58 7.74
CA PHE A 98 -21.62 38.76 6.99
C PHE A 98 -20.44 39.72 6.84
N THR A 99 -20.01 39.92 5.60
CA THR A 99 -19.06 40.95 5.20
C THR A 99 -19.82 42.22 4.78
N GLN A 100 -19.12 43.34 4.61
CA GLN A 100 -19.73 44.57 4.10
C GLN A 100 -20.40 44.42 2.72
N SER A 101 -20.05 43.37 1.96
CA SER A 101 -20.62 43.07 0.64
C SER A 101 -21.67 41.96 0.65
N GLY A 102 -22.10 41.48 1.84
CA GLY A 102 -23.08 40.40 1.99
C GLY A 102 -22.48 39.16 2.66
N VAL A 103 -23.07 37.98 2.44
CA VAL A 103 -22.61 36.72 3.04
C VAL A 103 -21.37 36.21 2.31
N GLY A 104 -20.30 35.90 3.05
CA GLY A 104 -19.04 35.45 2.47
C GLY A 104 -18.23 34.55 3.40
N PHE A 105 -17.16 33.98 2.84
CA PHE A 105 -16.17 33.22 3.57
C PHE A 105 -14.96 34.10 3.84
N THR A 106 -14.49 34.12 5.08
CA THR A 106 -13.23 34.78 5.45
C THR A 106 -12.20 33.70 5.71
N LEU A 107 -11.02 33.87 5.10
CA LEU A 107 -9.88 32.98 5.28
C LEU A 107 -8.83 33.73 6.11
N GLY A 108 -8.66 33.33 7.37
CA GLY A 108 -7.59 33.83 8.24
C GLY A 108 -6.35 32.95 8.17
N PHE A 109 -5.17 33.58 8.20
CA PHE A 109 -3.86 32.93 8.32
C PHE A 109 -3.27 33.26 9.69
#